data_AF-A0AAD3QYH6-F1
#
_entry.id   AF-A0AAD3QYH6-F1
#
_cell.length_a   1.000
_cell.length_b   1.000
_cell.length_c   1.000
_cell.angle_alpha   90.00
_cell.angle_beta   90.00
_cell.angle_gamma   90.00
#
_symmetry.space_group_name_H-M   'P 1'
#
loop_
_entity.id
_entity.type
_entity.pdbx_description
1 polymer ?
#
loop_
_entity_poly.entity_id
_entity_poly.type
_entity_poly.pdbx_seq_one_letter_code
_entity_poly.pdbx_strand_id
1 'polypeptide(L)'
;MWRSGEGEMTSTGDISQKTTWHRVSVFKPGLRDVAYQYVKKGSRILVEGKLDYGEYVDKNQVRRQATTIIADNIIFLSDNIRDRT
;
A
#
# COMPACT_ATOMS: atom_id res chain seq x y z
N MET A 1 -14.24 14.31 9.23
CA MET A 1 -15.39 13.85 8.44
C MET A 1 -14.86 13.53 7.04
N TRP A 2 -14.49 12.27 6.79
CA TRP A 2 -13.91 11.83 5.51
C TRP A 2 -15.07 11.49 4.57
N ARG A 3 -15.20 12.19 3.45
CA ARG A 3 -16.26 11.92 2.48
C ARG A 3 -15.92 10.66 1.70
N SER A 4 -16.76 9.64 1.83
CA SER A 4 -16.77 8.46 0.98
C SER A 4 -16.94 8.87 -0.48
N GLY A 5 -16.21 8.20 -1.36
CA GLY A 5 -16.05 8.56 -2.75
C GLY A 5 -17.36 8.65 -3.51
N GLU A 6 -17.68 9.85 -3.98
CA GLU A 6 -18.27 10.05 -5.29
C GLU A 6 -17.19 10.74 -6.12
N GLY A 7 -16.94 10.21 -7.31
CA GLY A 7 -15.83 10.62 -8.15
C GLY A 7 -15.82 12.13 -8.36
N GLU A 8 -14.67 12.75 -8.10
CA GLU A 8 -14.38 14.07 -8.64
C GLU A 8 -14.28 13.91 -10.17
N MET A 9 -15.43 14.04 -10.84
CA MET A 9 -15.47 14.36 -12.26
C MET A 9 -14.90 15.77 -12.37
N THR A 10 -13.60 15.84 -12.64
CA THR A 10 -12.98 17.07 -13.11
C THR A 10 -13.73 17.47 -14.38
N SER A 11 -14.06 18.75 -14.52
CA SER A 11 -14.98 19.30 -15.54
C SER A 11 -14.47 19.19 -17.00
N THR A 12 -13.44 18.40 -17.21
CA THR A 12 -12.81 18.08 -18.49
C THR A 12 -12.53 16.59 -18.39
N GLY A 13 -12.95 15.79 -19.36
CA GLY A 13 -12.92 14.32 -19.35
C GLY A 13 -11.53 13.65 -19.27
N ASP A 14 -10.57 14.28 -18.59
CA ASP A 14 -9.26 13.74 -18.29
C ASP A 14 -9.35 12.77 -17.11
N ILE A 15 -8.99 11.53 -17.38
CA ILE A 15 -8.91 10.45 -16.41
C ILE A 15 -7.74 10.77 -15.48
N SER A 16 -8.01 11.43 -14.35
CA SER A 16 -6.99 11.76 -13.36
C SER A 16 -6.46 10.48 -12.69
N GLN A 17 -5.19 10.14 -12.96
CA GLN A 17 -4.53 9.03 -12.29
C GLN A 17 -3.92 9.49 -10.96
N LYS A 18 -4.52 9.05 -9.85
CA LYS A 18 -4.01 9.32 -8.51
C LYS A 18 -3.12 8.17 -8.02
N THR A 19 -1.83 8.43 -7.91
CA THR A 19 -0.87 7.48 -7.32
C THR A 19 -0.67 7.76 -5.84
N THR A 20 -0.95 6.77 -5.00
CA THR A 20 -0.78 6.87 -3.54
C THR A 20 0.24 5.85 -3.06
N TRP A 21 1.18 6.31 -2.23
CA TRP A 21 2.22 5.46 -1.64
C TRP A 21 1.81 5.09 -0.22
N HIS A 22 1.75 3.80 0.06
CA HIS A 22 1.40 3.29 1.38
C HIS A 22 2.56 2.49 1.96
N ARG A 23 2.82 2.67 3.25
CA ARG A 23 3.78 1.85 3.99
C ARG A 23 3.07 0.61 4.52
N VAL A 24 3.58 -0.57 4.18
CA VAL A 24 3.06 -1.86 4.64
C VAL A 24 4.09 -2.55 5.53
N SER A 25 3.67 -3.01 6.70
CA SER A 25 4.51 -3.76 7.65
C SER A 25 3.93 -5.16 7.86
N VAL A 26 4.77 -6.18 7.72
CA VAL A 26 4.40 -7.60 7.90
C VAL A 26 5.07 -8.13 9.16
N PHE A 27 4.27 -8.50 10.17
CA PHE A 27 4.79 -9.04 11.44
C PHE A 27 4.57 -10.55 11.60
N LYS A 28 3.63 -11.14 10.87
CA LYS A 28 3.38 -12.59 10.93
C LYS A 28 4.57 -13.35 10.32
N PRO A 29 5.21 -14.29 11.04
CA PRO A 29 6.43 -14.94 10.58
C PRO A 29 6.22 -15.74 9.28
N GLY A 30 5.15 -16.53 9.18
CA GLY A 30 4.86 -17.29 7.96
C GLY A 30 4.58 -16.41 6.74
N LEU A 31 3.82 -15.32 6.92
CA LEU A 31 3.51 -14.38 5.84
C LEU A 31 4.75 -13.58 5.42
N ARG A 32 5.63 -13.25 6.38
CA ARG A 32 6.90 -12.56 6.12
C ARG A 32 7.80 -13.38 5.23
N ASP A 33 7.96 -14.67 5.50
CA ASP A 33 8.87 -15.53 4.75
C ASP A 33 8.35 -15.73 3.30
N VAL A 34 7.04 -15.90 3.13
CA VAL A 34 6.40 -15.94 1.80
C VAL A 34 6.55 -14.59 1.08
N ALA A 35 6.26 -13.46 1.74
CA ALA A 35 6.41 -12.15 1.13
C ALA A 35 7.86 -11.89 0.71
N TYR A 36 8.83 -12.30 1.51
CA TYR A 36 10.25 -12.16 1.20
C TYR A 36 10.68 -13.00 -0.01
N GLN A 37 10.16 -14.22 -0.15
CA GLN A 37 10.50 -15.10 -1.26
C GLN A 37 9.83 -14.70 -2.59
N TYR A 38 8.57 -14.26 -2.54
CA TYR A 38 7.74 -14.08 -3.74
C TYR A 38 7.50 -12.63 -4.15
N VAL A 39 7.57 -11.65 -3.23
CA VAL A 39 7.44 -10.22 -3.58
C VAL A 39 8.76 -9.70 -4.12
N LYS A 40 8.76 -9.28 -5.39
CA LYS A 40 9.87 -8.55 -6.01
C LYS A 40 9.40 -7.15 -6.41
N LYS A 41 10.34 -6.27 -6.76
CA LYS A 41 10.00 -4.95 -7.29
C LYS A 41 9.12 -5.12 -8.54
N GLY A 42 7.96 -4.47 -8.56
CA GLY A 42 6.99 -4.56 -9.66
C GLY A 42 5.96 -5.67 -9.52
N SER A 43 6.05 -6.53 -8.49
CA SER A 43 5.00 -7.50 -8.18
C SER A 43 3.70 -6.78 -7.82
N ARG A 44 2.60 -7.20 -8.43
CA ARG A 44 1.26 -6.76 -8.03
C ARG A 44 0.79 -7.63 -6.87
N ILE A 45 0.34 -6.99 -5.81
CA ILE A 45 -0.15 -7.67 -4.61
C ILE A 45 -1.40 -6.97 -4.10
N LEU A 46 -2.31 -7.76 -3.55
CA LEU A 46 -3.41 -7.28 -2.73
C LEU A 46 -3.02 -7.51 -1.27
N VAL A 47 -3.15 -6.47 -0.45
CA VAL A 47 -2.80 -6.50 0.96
C VAL A 47 -4.06 -6.24 1.78
N GLU A 48 -4.39 -7.18 2.66
CA GLU A 48 -5.46 -7.02 3.64
C GLU A 48 -4.84 -6.90 5.03
N GLY A 49 -5.44 -6.06 5.87
CA GLY A 49 -4.89 -5.81 7.17
C GLY A 49 -5.57 -4.68 7.90
N LYS A 50 -4.87 -4.11 8.87
CA LYS A 50 -5.35 -3.01 9.71
C LYS A 50 -4.51 -1.76 9.52
N LEU A 51 -5.13 -0.60 9.67
CA LEU A 51 -4.44 0.68 9.71
C LEU A 51 -3.92 0.94 11.12
N ASP A 52 -2.65 1.27 11.20
CA ASP A 52 -1.96 1.69 12.41
C ASP A 52 -1.54 3.15 12.26
N TYR A 53 -1.89 3.95 13.26
CA TYR A 53 -1.52 5.36 13.33
C TYR A 53 -0.47 5.51 14.42
N GLY A 54 0.77 5.66 13.99
CA GLY A 54 1.90 5.92 14.88
C GLY A 54 2.27 7.39 14.89
N GLU A 55 2.87 7.84 15.97
CA GLU A 55 3.57 9.12 16.03
C GLU A 55 5.05 8.84 16.27
N TYR A 56 5.93 9.45 15.47
CA TYR A 56 7.36 9.39 15.69
C TYR A 56 7.95 10.79 15.74
N VAL A 57 8.96 10.96 16.58
CA VAL A 57 9.69 12.23 16.72
C VAL A 57 10.90 12.16 15.79
N ASP A 58 10.99 13.09 14.85
CA ASP A 58 12.17 13.18 13.99
C ASP A 58 13.37 13.78 14.74
N LYS A 59 14.56 13.76 14.10
CA LYS A 59 15.79 14.30 14.70
C LYS A 59 15.69 15.80 15.03
N ASN A 60 14.71 16.50 14.46
CA ASN A 60 14.47 17.92 14.67
C ASN A 60 13.40 18.16 15.75
N GLN A 61 13.07 17.14 16.56
CA GLN A 61 12.05 17.18 17.60
C GLN A 61 10.63 17.45 17.08
N VAL A 62 10.37 17.24 15.79
CA VAL A 62 9.03 17.41 15.22
C VAL A 62 8.28 16.09 15.30
N ARG A 63 7.09 16.12 15.90
CA ARG A 63 6.15 14.99 15.91
C ARG A 63 5.54 14.83 14.53
N ARG A 64 5.72 13.65 13.93
CA ARG A 64 5.12 13.29 12.64
C ARG A 64 4.17 12.13 12.83
N GLN A 65 3.00 12.25 12.24
CA GLN A 65 2.03 11.16 12.14
C GLN A 65 2.44 10.25 10.99
N ALA A 66 2.54 8.96 11.27
CA ALA A 66 2.79 7.92 10.28
C ALA A 66 1.61 6.96 10.26
N THR A 67 0.95 6.85 9.11
CA THR A 67 -0.03 5.78 8.88
C THR A 67 0.68 4.60 8.24
N THR A 68 0.62 3.45 8.90
CA THR A 68 1.19 2.20 8.43
C THR A 68 0.10 1.15 8.30
N ILE A 69 0.12 0.37 7.23
CA ILE A 69 -0.78 -0.77 7.06
C ILE A 69 -0.09 -2.00 7.65
N ILE A 70 -0.67 -2.59 8.68
CA ILE A 70 -0.22 -3.87 9.22
C ILE A 70 -0.90 -4.98 8.45
N ALA A 71 -0.14 -5.70 7.63
CA ALA A 71 -0.66 -6.77 6.79
C ALA A 71 -1.02 -8.00 7.62
N ASP A 72 -2.26 -8.45 7.48
CA ASP A 72 -2.77 -9.70 8.05
C ASP A 72 -2.74 -10.84 7.02
N ASN A 73 -2.98 -10.50 5.75
CA ASN A 73 -2.98 -11.39 4.60
C ASN A 73 -2.43 -10.67 3.36
N ILE A 74 -1.73 -11.42 2.49
CA ILE A 74 -1.21 -10.91 1.22
C ILE A 74 -1.57 -11.92 0.13
N ILE A 75 -2.25 -11.43 -0.90
CA ILE A 75 -2.59 -12.21 -2.09
C ILE A 75 -1.70 -11.73 -3.23
N PHE A 76 -0.95 -12.66 -3.81
CA PHE A 76 -0.13 -12.38 -4.96
C PHE A 76 -1.01 -12.32 -6.20
N LEU A 77 -1.08 -11.15 -6.81
CA LEU A 77 -1.73 -10.96 -8.09
C LEU A 77 -0.65 -11.19 -9.13
N SER A 78 -0.48 -12.44 -9.53
CA SER A 78 0.48 -12.79 -10.57
C SER A 78 0.18 -12.00 -11.84
N ASP A 79 1.14 -11.18 -12.28
CA ASP A 79 1.10 -10.57 -13.60
C ASP A 79 1.69 -11.54 -14.62
N ASN A 80 0.80 -12.28 -15.29
CA ASN A 80 1.16 -13.08 -16.46
C ASN A 80 1.05 -12.25 -17.75
N ILE A 81 1.72 -11.09 -17.82
CA ILE A 81 1.57 -10.14 -18.96
C ILE A 81 2.91 -9.66 -19.53
N ARG A 82 4.05 -10.30 -19.22
CA ARG A 82 5.35 -9.94 -19.84
C ARG A 82 6.27 -11.08 -20.25
N ASP A 83 5.78 -12.33 -20.31
CA ASP A 83 6.51 -13.44 -20.93
C ASP A 83 6.16 -13.60 -22.43
N ARG A 84 5.96 -12.48 -23.13
CA ARG A 84 5.87 -12.40 -24.60
C ARG A 84 6.82 -11.33 -25.12
N THR A 85 8.11 -11.67 -25.18
CA THR A 85 9.08 -11.33 -26.24
C THR A 85 10.43 -11.92 -25.89
#